data_AF-A0A9Q8W8D3-F1
#
_entry.id   AF-A0A9Q8W8D3-F1
#
_cell.length_a   1.000
_cell.length_b   1.000
_cell.length_c   1.000
_cell.angle_alpha   90.00
_cell.angle_beta   90.00
_cell.angle_gamma   90.00
#
_symmetry.space_group_name_H-M   'P 1'
#
loop_
_entity.id
_entity.type
_entity.pdbx_description
1 polymer ?
#
loop_
_entity_poly.entity_id
_entity_poly.type
_entity_poly.pdbx_seq_one_letter_code
_entity_poly.pdbx_strand_id
1 'polypeptide(L)' 'NTFRAGEVSIRFSNNKPIKLLKSTVINTLFSNITFYILLTNTPFLYYLRDINKLRIYFNNINNLLIKGDIIVLIIYK' A
#
# COMPACT_ATOMS: atom_id res chain seq x y z
N ASN A 1 -8.53 7.23 -8.76
CA ASN A 1 -9.71 6.40 -8.43
C ASN A 1 -9.60 5.95 -6.98
N THR A 2 -10.52 6.38 -6.13
CA THR A 2 -10.64 5.93 -4.73
C THR A 2 -11.69 4.82 -4.66
N PHE A 3 -11.35 3.68 -4.08
CA PHE A 3 -12.27 2.55 -3.89
C PHE A 3 -12.82 2.54 -2.46
N ARG A 4 -14.11 2.25 -2.30
CA ARG A 4 -14.75 2.12 -0.97
C ARG A 4 -14.44 0.74 -0.37
N ALA A 5 -14.52 0.67 0.96
CA ALA A 5 -14.35 -0.57 1.70
C ALA A 5 -15.32 -1.65 1.17
N GLY A 6 -14.81 -2.84 0.86
CA GLY A 6 -15.60 -3.95 0.33
C GLY A 6 -15.88 -3.95 -1.18
N GLU A 7 -15.56 -2.89 -1.92
CA GLU A 7 -15.73 -2.85 -3.39
C GLU A 7 -14.68 -3.67 -4.15
N VAL A 8 -13.52 -3.91 -3.52
CA VAL A 8 -12.40 -4.62 -4.14
C VAL A 8 -12.05 -5.85 -3.31
N SER A 9 -12.15 -7.02 -3.92
CA SER A 9 -11.68 -8.28 -3.35
C SER A 9 -10.27 -8.58 -3.85
N ILE A 10 -9.30 -8.63 -2.94
CA ILE A 10 -7.90 -8.96 -3.27
C ILE A 10 -7.65 -10.40 -2.83
N ARG A 11 -7.09 -11.23 -3.73
CA ARG A 11 -6.69 -12.61 -3.44
C ARG A 11 -5.17 -12.71 -3.43
N PHE A 12 -4.63 -13.32 -2.39
CA PHE A 12 -3.23 -13.71 -2.29
C PHE A 12 -3.19 -15.23 -2.42
N SER A 13 -2.69 -15.73 -3.56
CA SER A 13 -2.76 -17.16 -3.93
C SER A 13 -4.20 -17.72 -3.97
N ASN A 14 -4.37 -19.04 -3.94
CA ASN A 14 -5.68 -19.73 -3.92
C ASN A 14 -6.46 -19.56 -2.60
N ASN A 15 -6.07 -18.64 -1.73
CA ASN A 15 -6.76 -18.38 -0.47
C ASN A 15 -8.04 -17.56 -0.65
N LYS A 16 -8.84 -17.53 0.43
CA LYS A 16 -10.10 -16.78 0.51
C LYS A 16 -9.87 -15.30 0.17
N PRO A 17 -10.78 -14.65 -0.58
CA PRO A 17 -10.68 -13.24 -0.90
C PRO A 17 -10.67 -12.38 0.37
N ILE A 18 -9.69 -11.50 0.47
CA ILE A 18 -9.53 -10.56 1.57
C ILE A 18 -10.28 -9.28 1.21
N LYS A 19 -11.05 -8.77 2.17
CA LYS A 19 -11.77 -7.51 2.01
C LYS A 19 -10.80 -6.33 2.17
N LEU A 20 -10.88 -5.39 1.22
CA LEU A 20 -10.27 -4.08 1.35
C LEU A 20 -10.96 -3.31 2.47
N LEU A 21 -10.19 -2.87 3.47
CA LEU A 21 -10.67 -2.01 4.55
C LEU A 21 -10.75 -0.56 4.09
N LYS A 22 -9.69 -0.06 3.45
CA LYS A 22 -9.60 1.34 3.02
C LYS A 22 -8.59 1.47 1.88
N SER A 23 -8.81 2.41 0.98
CA SER A 23 -7.78 2.88 0.06
C SER A 23 -7.42 4.33 0.39
N THR A 24 -6.14 4.66 0.33
CA THR A 24 -5.66 6.04 0.55
C THR A 24 -4.62 6.39 -0.50
N VAL A 25 -4.66 7.63 -0.99
CA VAL A 25 -3.65 8.16 -1.91
C VAL A 25 -2.69 9.00 -1.08
N ILE A 26 -1.41 8.63 -1.10
CA ILE A 26 -0.35 9.38 -0.43
C ILE A 26 0.48 10.04 -1.52
N ASN A 27 0.54 11.37 -1.48
CA ASN A 27 1.44 12.13 -2.33
C ASN A 27 2.85 12.02 -1.76
N THR A 28 3.73 11.34 -2.49
CA THR A 28 5.15 11.25 -2.15
C THR A 28 5.98 12.05 -3.13
N LEU A 29 7.23 12.34 -2.76
CA LEU A 29 8.22 12.96 -3.65
C LEU A 29 8.46 12.17 -4.95
N PHE A 30 8.13 10.88 -4.95
CA PHE A 30 8.30 10.01 -6.13
C PHE A 30 7.09 10.07 -7.07
N SER A 31 5.89 9.98 -6.50
CA SER A 31 4.61 10.12 -7.19
C SER A 31 3.45 10.03 -6.19
N ASN A 32 2.22 10.19 -6.70
CA ASN A 32 1.03 9.76 -5.96
C ASN A 32 1.01 8.24 -5.92
N ILE A 33 0.99 7.68 -4.71
CA ILE A 33 1.00 6.24 -4.45
C ILE A 33 -0.34 5.87 -3.82
N THR A 34 -1.06 4.91 -4.41
CA THR A 34 -2.34 4.43 -3.86
C THR A 34 -2.12 3.22 -2.99
N PHE A 35 -2.33 3.36 -1.68
CA PHE A 35 -2.22 2.29 -0.71
C PHE A 35 -3.57 1.62 -0.46
N TYR A 36 -3.57 0.29 -0.44
CA TYR A 36 -4.73 -0.53 -0.11
C TYR A 36 -4.53 -1.16 1.26
N ILE A 37 -5.34 -0.78 2.25
CA ILE A 37 -5.31 -1.36 3.60
C ILE A 37 -6.23 -2.57 3.60
N LEU A 38 -5.66 -3.73 3.94
CA LEU A 38 -6.39 -5.00 3.98
C LEU A 38 -6.81 -5.35 5.41
N LEU A 39 -8.01 -5.90 5.55
CA LEU A 39 -8.48 -6.44 6.83
C LEU A 39 -7.96 -7.87 7.01
N THR A 40 -6.79 -7.99 7.60
CA THR A 40 -6.17 -9.24 8.06
C THR A 40 -5.96 -9.16 9.58
N ASN A 41 -5.65 -10.28 10.26
CA ASN A 41 -5.41 -10.28 11.72
C ASN A 41 -4.38 -9.22 12.17
N THR A 42 -3.50 -8.83 11.26
CA THR A 42 -2.66 -7.62 11.32
C THR A 42 -2.94 -6.78 10.07
N PRO A 43 -3.41 -5.53 10.16
CA PRO A 43 -3.69 -4.71 8.99
C PRO A 43 -2.42 -4.51 8.16
N PHE A 44 -2.41 -5.01 6.92
CA PHE A 44 -1.28 -4.83 6.01
C PHE A 44 -1.56 -3.75 4.97
N LEU A 45 -0.58 -2.88 4.75
CA LEU A 45 -0.54 -1.96 3.63
C LEU A 45 -0.12 -2.75 2.38
N TYR A 46 -1.01 -2.85 1.40
CA TYR A 46 -0.76 -3.56 0.16
C TYR A 46 -0.65 -2.61 -1.03
N TYR A 47 0.45 -2.71 -1.76
CA TYR A 47 0.68 -1.98 -3.00
C TYR A 47 1.85 -2.59 -3.79
N LEU A 48 1.58 -3.21 -4.95
CA LEU A 48 2.64 -3.82 -5.79
C LEU A 48 2.88 -3.06 -7.10
N ARG A 49 1.84 -2.46 -7.69
CA ARG A 49 1.90 -2.02 -9.08
C ARG A 49 2.87 -0.87 -9.30
N ASP A 50 2.74 0.23 -8.55
CA ASP A 50 3.60 1.38 -8.80
C ASP A 50 4.91 1.35 -7.99
N ILE A 51 5.06 0.45 -7.00
CA ILE A 51 6.37 0.11 -6.39
C ILE A 51 7.33 -0.44 -7.45
N ASN A 52 6.87 -1.43 -8.23
CA ASN A 52 7.69 -2.03 -9.29
C ASN A 52 8.01 -1.04 -10.40
N LYS A 53 7.06 -0.16 -10.74
CA LYS A 53 7.27 0.88 -11.75
C LYS A 53 8.28 1.94 -11.28
N LEU A 54 8.21 2.34 -10.01
CA LEU A 54 9.04 3.41 -9.44
C LEU A 54 10.37 2.90 -8.86
N ARG A 55 10.57 1.57 -8.82
CA ARG A 55 11.73 0.88 -8.21
C ARG A 55 12.00 1.34 -6.78
N ILE A 56 10.91 1.47 -6.01
CA ILE A 56 10.89 1.82 -4.59
C ILE A 56 10.54 0.57 -3.79
N TYR A 57 10.94 0.49 -2.53
CA TYR A 57 10.41 -0.53 -1.62
C TYR A 57 9.91 0.13 -0.33
N PHE A 58 8.96 -0.53 0.32
CA PHE A 58 8.38 -0.05 1.57
C PHE A 58 8.88 -0.89 2.73
N ASN A 59 9.58 -0.26 3.67
CA ASN A 59 9.94 -0.83 4.95
C ASN A 59 8.77 -0.63 5.92
N ASN A 60 8.00 -1.70 6.11
CA ASN A 60 6.84 -1.75 6.98
C ASN A 60 7.17 -1.69 8.49
N ILE A 61 8.39 -2.04 8.90
CA ILE A 61 8.82 -1.99 10.32
C ILE A 61 8.96 -0.53 10.76
N ASN A 62 9.60 0.28 9.92
CA ASN A 62 9.89 1.68 10.22
C ASN A 62 8.92 2.65 9.50
N ASN A 63 7.96 2.12 8.73
CA ASN A 63 7.02 2.90 7.91
C ASN A 63 7.73 3.84 6.91
N LEU A 64 8.82 3.37 6.29
CA LEU A 64 9.65 4.15 5.36
C LEU A 64 9.48 3.68 3.91
N LEU A 65 9.50 4.61 2.98
CA LEU A 65 9.49 4.34 1.55
C LEU A 65 10.84 4.76 0.96
N ILE A 66 11.55 3.80 0.37
CA ILE A 66 12.98 3.93 0.04
C ILE A 66 13.19 3.76 -1.45
N LYS A 67 13.98 4.65 -2.06
CA LYS A 67 14.43 4.62 -3.46
C LYS A 67 15.91 4.99 -3.55
N GLY A 68 16.79 3.99 -3.62
CA GLY A 68 18.23 4.25 -3.47
C GLY A 68 18.49 4.94 -2.13
N ASP A 69 19.11 6.13 -2.18
CA ASP A 69 19.45 6.91 -0.99
C ASP A 69 18.30 7.83 -0.50
N ILE A 70 17.19 7.91 -1.25
CA ILE A 70 16.05 8.75 -0.86
C ILE A 70 15.15 7.95 0.07
N ILE A 71 14.95 8.48 1.28
CA ILE A 71 14.11 7.90 2.33
C ILE A 71 12.96 8.86 2.62
N VAL A 72 11.72 8.36 2.51
CA VAL A 72 10.51 9.11 2.83
C VAL A 72 9.80 8.44 3.98
N LEU A 73 9.59 9.16 5.08
CA LEU A 73 8.75 8.70 6.19
C LEU A 73 7.28 8.81 5.80
N ILE A 74 6.55 7.71 5.92
CA ILE A 74 5.10 7.73 5.78
C ILE A 74 4.49 8.00 7.15
N ILE A 75 3.65 9.02 7.22
CA ILE A 75 2.81 9.30 8.38
C ILE A 75 1.38 9.28 7.87
N TYR A 76 0.57 8.36 8.40
CA TYR A 76 -0.87 8.34 8.17
C TYR A 76 -1.56 8.90 9.41
N LYS A 77 -2.55 9.79 9.20
CA LYS A 77 -3.35 10.43 10.25
C LYS A 77 -4.75 9.82 10.29
#